data_AF-A0A4R2B8L7-F1
#
_entry.id   AF-A0A4R2B8L7-F1
#
_cell.length_a   1.000
_cell.length_b   1.000
_cell.length_c   1.000
_cell.angle_alpha   90.00
_cell.angle_beta   90.00
_cell.angle_gamma   90.00
#
_symmetry.space_group_name_H-M   'P 1'
#
loop_
_entity.id
_entity.type
_entity.pdbx_description
1 polymer ?
#
loop_
_entity_poly.entity_id
_entity_poly.type
_entity_poly.pdbx_seq_one_letter_code
_entity_poly.pdbx_strand_id
1 'polypeptide(L)'
;MRERIAILMAVLLLLVPLAVYAEPAPSVEKLDSISDEALQMVKIHRYQDAKKLLEHFEKEFLTVTGEGRSFSMDELRIITVAHDEAIEAAVSATMQHDERMNRVTKFRLVIDALLSTHQPLWTEMEEPIMTVFSGMKDAAYDGNKEVFLSNLDSFLALYNVIYPSLKIDISPEQIQKLNTRVNFINHYRPQVLSNEDGQEELEALESDLKDIFDGMTEDESDPSLWWVIISTGSIIILTLSYVGWRKFKADRERMNNRQKERKN
;
A
#
# COMPACT_ATOMS: atom_id res chain seq x y z
N MET A 1 -42.21 -39.30 15.06
CA MET A 1 -40.75 -39.59 15.12
C MET A 1 -40.06 -39.36 13.78
N ARG A 2 -40.58 -39.89 12.66
CA ARG A 2 -40.05 -39.68 11.30
C ARG A 2 -39.89 -38.20 10.88
N GLU A 3 -40.88 -37.36 11.20
CA GLU A 3 -40.84 -35.93 10.82
C GLU A 3 -39.76 -35.13 11.56
N ARG A 4 -39.51 -35.45 12.84
CA ARG A 4 -38.44 -34.79 13.62
C ARG A 4 -37.06 -35.22 13.16
N ILE A 5 -36.91 -36.47 12.71
CA ILE A 5 -35.66 -36.98 12.13
C ILE A 5 -35.39 -36.32 10.78
N ALA A 6 -36.42 -36.11 9.96
CA ALA A 6 -36.29 -35.44 8.67
C ALA A 6 -35.83 -33.98 8.81
N ILE A 7 -36.37 -33.25 9.80
CA ILE A 7 -35.96 -31.87 10.09
C ILE A 7 -34.51 -31.81 10.58
N LEU A 8 -34.11 -32.76 11.44
CA LEU A 8 -32.74 -32.83 11.96
C LEU A 8 -31.72 -33.15 10.85
N MET A 9 -32.11 -33.98 9.88
CA MET A 9 -31.29 -34.28 8.70
C MET A 9 -31.17 -33.08 7.77
N ALA A 10 -32.24 -32.31 7.56
CA ALA A 10 -32.21 -31.10 6.73
C ALA A 10 -31.35 -29.98 7.32
N VAL A 11 -31.39 -29.80 8.65
CA VAL A 11 -30.54 -28.84 9.36
C VAL A 11 -29.06 -29.25 9.32
N LEU A 12 -28.77 -30.55 9.42
CA LEU A 12 -27.40 -31.08 9.29
C LEU A 12 -26.84 -30.85 7.87
N LEU A 13 -27.70 -30.93 6.85
CA LEU A 13 -27.31 -30.72 5.45
C LEU A 13 -27.03 -29.24 5.13
N LEU A 14 -27.67 -28.31 5.86
CA LEU A 14 -27.40 -26.86 5.78
C LEU A 14 -26.15 -26.41 6.54
N LEU A 15 -25.64 -27.23 7.47
CA LEU A 15 -24.41 -26.98 8.22
C LEU A 15 -23.16 -27.52 7.52
N VAL A 16 -23.31 -28.18 6.37
CA VAL A 16 -22.17 -28.56 5.54
C VAL A 16 -21.66 -27.28 4.88
N PRO A 17 -20.42 -26.82 5.17
CA PRO A 17 -19.86 -25.69 4.46
C PRO A 17 -19.80 -26.07 2.98
N LEU A 18 -20.59 -25.36 2.16
CA LEU A 18 -20.40 -25.37 0.72
C LEU A 18 -19.05 -24.72 0.49
N ALA A 19 -17.99 -25.54 0.41
CA ALA A 19 -16.70 -25.13 -0.09
C ALA A 19 -16.88 -24.79 -1.57
N VAL A 20 -17.29 -23.55 -1.84
CA VAL A 20 -17.17 -22.95 -3.16
C VAL A 20 -15.68 -22.75 -3.38
N TYR A 21 -15.06 -23.71 -4.07
CA TYR A 21 -13.74 -23.50 -4.65
C TYR A 21 -13.92 -22.52 -5.80
N ALA A 22 -13.64 -21.25 -5.54
CA ALA A 22 -13.22 -20.37 -6.62
C ALA A 22 -11.88 -20.94 -7.12
N GLU A 23 -11.77 -21.24 -8.41
CA GLU A 23 -10.44 -21.39 -9.02
C GLU A 23 -9.72 -20.05 -8.79
N PRO A 24 -8.62 -20.01 -8.01
CA PRO A 24 -7.82 -18.80 -7.96
C PRO A 24 -7.35 -18.58 -9.40
N ALA A 25 -7.52 -17.38 -9.96
CA ALA A 25 -7.03 -17.06 -11.30
C ALA A 25 -5.50 -17.25 -11.31
N PRO A 26 -4.95 -18.41 -11.75
CA PRO A 26 -3.60 -18.85 -11.37
C PRO A 26 -2.49 -18.04 -12.06
N SER A 27 -2.88 -17.18 -12.99
CA SER A 27 -1.98 -16.51 -13.92
C SER A 27 -1.58 -15.09 -13.45
N VAL A 28 -2.41 -14.44 -12.62
CA VAL A 28 -2.20 -13.06 -12.18
C VAL A 28 -1.27 -12.96 -10.97
N GLU A 29 -1.51 -13.76 -9.92
CA GLU A 29 -0.64 -13.81 -8.73
C GLU A 29 0.80 -14.19 -9.10
N LYS A 30 0.97 -14.96 -10.18
CA LYS A 30 2.27 -15.35 -10.69
C LYS A 30 3.05 -14.16 -11.26
N LEU A 31 2.39 -13.20 -11.91
CA LEU A 31 3.04 -11.98 -12.39
C LEU A 31 3.55 -11.13 -11.22
N ASP A 32 2.73 -11.01 -10.17
CA ASP A 32 3.07 -10.31 -8.92
C ASP A 32 4.33 -10.92 -8.29
N SER A 33 4.32 -12.23 -8.06
CA SER A 33 5.43 -12.98 -7.48
C SER A 33 6.71 -12.88 -8.29
N ILE A 34 6.66 -13.00 -9.62
CA ILE A 34 7.86 -12.88 -10.47
C ILE A 34 8.45 -11.47 -10.36
N SER A 35 7.61 -10.44 -10.31
CA SER A 35 8.07 -9.05 -10.19
C SER A 35 8.74 -8.78 -8.84
N ASP A 36 8.23 -9.35 -7.74
CA ASP A 36 8.89 -9.27 -6.43
C ASP A 36 10.21 -10.04 -6.41
N GLU A 37 10.22 -11.29 -6.86
CA GLU A 37 11.45 -12.09 -6.90
C GLU A 37 12.55 -11.43 -7.72
N ALA A 38 12.20 -10.79 -8.86
CA ALA A 38 13.15 -10.05 -9.67
C ALA A 38 13.79 -8.90 -8.87
N LEU A 39 12.98 -8.13 -8.13
CA LEU A 39 13.45 -7.08 -7.23
C LEU A 39 14.36 -7.65 -6.12
N GLN A 40 13.97 -8.76 -5.50
CA GLN A 40 14.79 -9.42 -4.47
C GLN A 40 16.15 -9.86 -5.02
N MET A 41 16.20 -10.39 -6.25
CA MET A 41 17.47 -10.77 -6.89
C MET A 41 18.35 -9.55 -7.15
N VAL A 42 17.79 -8.41 -7.55
CA VAL A 42 18.54 -7.15 -7.72
C VAL A 42 19.08 -6.66 -6.38
N LYS A 43 18.28 -6.69 -5.30
CA LYS A 43 18.70 -6.33 -3.92
C LYS A 43 19.97 -7.06 -3.49
N ILE A 44 20.04 -8.35 -3.75
CA ILE A 44 21.22 -9.18 -3.41
C ILE A 44 22.27 -9.26 -4.52
N HIS A 45 22.27 -8.30 -5.46
CA HIS A 45 23.25 -8.16 -6.56
C HIS A 45 23.29 -9.35 -7.55
N ARG A 46 22.24 -10.18 -7.59
CA ARG A 46 22.11 -11.32 -8.52
C ARG A 46 21.42 -10.89 -9.82
N TYR A 47 22.02 -9.96 -10.55
CA TYR A 47 21.41 -9.36 -11.75
C TYR A 47 21.10 -10.38 -12.86
N GLN A 48 21.92 -11.41 -13.03
CA GLN A 48 21.68 -12.47 -14.02
C GLN A 48 20.45 -13.32 -13.69
N ASP A 49 20.14 -13.49 -12.40
CA ASP A 49 18.95 -14.24 -11.99
C ASP A 49 17.71 -13.35 -12.05
N ALA A 50 17.83 -12.06 -11.71
CA ALA A 50 16.78 -11.07 -11.97
C ALA A 50 16.41 -11.03 -13.46
N LYS A 51 17.40 -11.04 -14.37
CA LYS A 51 17.17 -11.09 -15.82
C LYS A 51 16.31 -12.29 -16.23
N LYS A 52 16.64 -13.49 -15.74
CA LYS A 52 15.87 -14.71 -16.06
C LYS A 52 14.43 -14.63 -15.59
N LEU A 53 14.20 -14.04 -14.40
CA LEU A 53 12.86 -13.82 -13.86
C LEU A 53 12.08 -12.84 -14.74
N LEU A 54 12.69 -11.72 -15.14
CA LEU A 54 12.06 -10.74 -16.03
C LEU A 54 11.78 -11.30 -17.44
N GLU A 55 12.67 -12.15 -17.99
CA GLU A 55 12.41 -12.88 -19.24
C GLU A 55 11.30 -13.93 -19.10
N HIS A 56 11.15 -14.50 -17.90
CA HIS A 56 10.05 -15.41 -17.59
C HIS A 56 8.72 -14.66 -17.48
N PHE A 57 8.74 -13.49 -16.84
CA PHE A 57 7.58 -12.60 -16.72
C PHE A 57 6.92 -12.35 -18.07
N GLU A 58 7.70 -12.02 -19.11
CA GLU A 58 7.19 -11.73 -20.45
C GLU A 58 6.32 -12.88 -21.01
N LYS A 59 6.76 -14.14 -20.82
CA LYS A 59 6.05 -15.32 -21.29
C LYS A 59 4.73 -15.54 -20.54
N GLU A 60 4.76 -15.32 -19.23
CA GLU A 60 3.56 -15.44 -18.39
C GLU A 60 2.57 -14.31 -18.70
N PHE A 61 3.06 -13.10 -18.94
CA PHE A 61 2.25 -11.95 -19.31
C PHE A 61 1.52 -12.15 -20.64
N LEU A 62 2.19 -12.71 -21.65
CA LEU A 62 1.56 -13.08 -22.93
C LEU A 62 0.50 -14.18 -22.77
N THR A 63 0.68 -15.06 -21.79
CA THR A 63 -0.32 -16.10 -21.48
C THR A 63 -1.56 -15.48 -20.83
N VAL A 64 -1.37 -14.63 -19.81
CA VAL A 64 -2.46 -13.91 -19.10
C VAL A 64 -3.29 -13.06 -20.05
N THR A 65 -2.63 -12.33 -20.95
CA THR A 65 -3.30 -11.49 -21.97
C THR A 65 -4.07 -12.34 -23.00
N GLY A 66 -3.53 -13.51 -23.37
CA GLY A 66 -4.19 -14.46 -24.26
C GLY A 66 -5.40 -15.19 -23.64
N GLU A 67 -5.41 -15.36 -22.32
CA GLU A 67 -6.49 -16.01 -21.56
C GLU A 67 -7.70 -15.10 -21.28
N GLY A 68 -7.67 -13.85 -21.76
CA GLY A 68 -8.85 -12.96 -21.77
C GLY A 68 -8.83 -11.81 -20.78
N ARG A 69 -7.72 -11.56 -20.07
CA ARG A 69 -7.56 -10.29 -19.33
C ARG A 69 -7.32 -9.15 -20.33
N SER A 70 -8.29 -8.26 -20.44
CA SER A 70 -8.15 -7.04 -21.25
C SER A 70 -7.39 -5.98 -20.47
N PHE A 71 -6.25 -5.54 -20.98
CA PHE A 71 -5.57 -4.33 -20.55
C PHE A 71 -5.88 -3.20 -21.53
N SER A 72 -5.97 -1.97 -21.03
CA SER A 72 -6.01 -0.79 -21.89
C SER A 72 -4.69 -0.60 -22.64
N MET A 73 -4.73 0.13 -23.76
CA MET A 73 -3.51 0.43 -24.52
C MET A 73 -2.48 1.21 -23.69
N ASP A 74 -2.94 2.04 -22.75
CA ASP A 74 -2.06 2.80 -21.86
C ASP A 74 -1.42 1.91 -20.80
N GLU A 75 -2.18 0.99 -20.20
CA GLU A 75 -1.65 -0.02 -19.26
C GLU A 75 -0.60 -0.89 -19.94
N LEU A 76 -0.88 -1.43 -21.13
CA LEU A 76 0.08 -2.22 -21.90
C LEU A 76 1.37 -1.44 -22.14
N ARG A 77 1.27 -0.18 -22.55
CA ARG A 77 2.43 0.68 -22.78
C ARG A 77 3.23 0.91 -21.49
N ILE A 78 2.55 1.18 -20.38
CA ILE A 78 3.19 1.40 -19.08
C ILE A 78 3.96 0.15 -18.64
N ILE A 79 3.35 -1.04 -18.77
CA ILE A 79 3.98 -2.33 -18.42
C ILE A 79 5.21 -2.58 -19.29
N THR A 80 5.08 -2.45 -20.61
CA THR A 80 6.19 -2.73 -21.54
C THR A 80 7.37 -1.82 -21.27
N VAL A 81 7.14 -0.52 -21.08
CA VAL A 81 8.23 0.44 -20.79
C VAL A 81 8.90 0.11 -19.44
N ALA A 82 8.12 -0.16 -18.39
CA ALA A 82 8.68 -0.49 -17.08
C ALA A 82 9.46 -1.82 -17.10
N HIS A 83 8.97 -2.81 -17.85
CA HIS A 83 9.65 -4.10 -18.04
C HIS A 83 10.96 -3.94 -18.80
N ASP A 84 10.97 -3.19 -19.90
CA ASP A 84 12.17 -2.92 -20.70
C ASP A 84 13.24 -2.20 -19.85
N GLU A 85 12.85 -1.22 -19.04
CA GLU A 85 13.75 -0.54 -18.11
C GLU A 85 14.33 -1.49 -17.06
N ALA A 86 13.53 -2.43 -16.53
CA ALA A 86 13.99 -3.44 -15.57
C ALA A 86 14.93 -4.47 -16.21
N ILE A 87 14.68 -4.89 -17.46
CA ILE A 87 15.59 -5.74 -18.23
C ILE A 87 16.92 -5.02 -18.45
N GLU A 88 16.87 -3.75 -18.87
CA GLU A 88 18.07 -2.92 -19.06
C GLU A 88 18.89 -2.84 -17.75
N ALA A 89 18.21 -2.62 -16.63
CA ALA A 89 18.83 -2.62 -15.30
C ALA A 89 19.50 -3.95 -14.94
N ALA A 90 18.94 -5.09 -15.35
CA ALA A 90 19.52 -6.40 -15.08
C ALA A 90 20.75 -6.71 -15.97
N VAL A 91 20.84 -6.14 -17.17
CA VAL A 91 21.90 -6.48 -18.15
C VAL A 91 22.98 -5.42 -18.32
N SER A 92 22.71 -4.17 -17.94
CA SER A 92 23.66 -3.07 -18.13
C SER A 92 25.00 -3.37 -17.45
N ALA A 93 26.11 -2.99 -18.09
CA ALA A 93 27.44 -3.12 -17.50
C ALA A 93 27.85 -1.89 -16.68
N THR A 94 27.21 -0.74 -16.91
CA THR A 94 27.64 0.57 -16.38
C THR A 94 26.65 1.19 -15.41
N MET A 95 25.41 0.70 -15.37
CA MET A 95 24.38 1.23 -14.47
C MET A 95 24.73 0.96 -13.00
N GLN A 96 24.60 2.00 -12.17
CA GLN A 96 24.85 1.90 -10.74
C GLN A 96 23.76 1.08 -10.04
N HIS A 97 24.08 0.48 -8.89
CA HIS A 97 23.17 -0.40 -8.17
C HIS A 97 21.85 0.30 -7.81
N ASP A 98 21.89 1.53 -7.31
CA ASP A 98 20.69 2.26 -6.89
C ASP A 98 19.77 2.57 -8.08
N GLU A 99 20.34 2.89 -9.25
CA GLU A 99 19.54 3.09 -10.46
C GLU A 99 18.90 1.78 -10.93
N ARG A 100 19.61 0.64 -10.80
CA ARG A 100 19.01 -0.68 -11.08
C ARG A 100 17.87 -0.98 -10.12
N MET A 101 18.05 -0.67 -8.84
CA MET A 101 17.03 -0.81 -7.82
C MET A 101 15.78 -0.02 -8.21
N ASN A 102 15.96 1.26 -8.55
CA ASN A 102 14.86 2.14 -8.90
C ASN A 102 14.06 1.65 -10.11
N ARG A 103 14.73 1.19 -11.17
CA ARG A 103 14.06 0.67 -12.38
C ARG A 103 13.29 -0.62 -12.11
N VAL A 104 13.82 -1.51 -11.29
CA VAL A 104 13.15 -2.78 -10.97
C VAL A 104 12.05 -2.56 -9.92
N THR A 105 12.23 -1.64 -8.97
CA THR A 105 11.17 -1.18 -8.06
C THR A 105 10.02 -0.57 -8.86
N LYS A 106 10.30 0.33 -9.80
CA LYS A 106 9.28 0.90 -10.70
C LYS A 106 8.45 -0.20 -11.37
N PHE A 107 9.13 -1.21 -11.92
CA PHE A 107 8.44 -2.36 -12.51
C PHE A 107 7.56 -3.11 -11.50
N ARG A 108 8.09 -3.42 -10.31
CA ARG A 108 7.33 -4.06 -9.22
C ARG A 108 6.07 -3.27 -8.85
N LEU A 109 6.19 -1.95 -8.70
CA LEU A 109 5.08 -1.06 -8.36
C LEU A 109 4.05 -0.96 -9.48
N VAL A 110 4.46 -1.03 -10.75
CA VAL A 110 3.54 -1.03 -11.89
C VAL A 110 2.72 -2.32 -11.91
N ILE A 111 3.38 -3.46 -11.72
CA ILE A 111 2.68 -4.74 -11.64
C ILE A 111 1.74 -4.75 -10.45
N ASP A 112 2.19 -4.28 -9.29
CA ASP A 112 1.34 -4.18 -8.12
C ASP A 112 0.08 -3.32 -8.35
N ALA A 113 0.25 -2.09 -8.86
CA ALA A 113 -0.87 -1.18 -9.14
C ALA A 113 -1.92 -1.79 -10.09
N LEU A 114 -1.48 -2.56 -11.09
CA LEU A 114 -2.40 -3.24 -12.01
C LEU A 114 -3.16 -4.41 -11.40
N LEU A 115 -2.61 -5.02 -10.36
CA LEU A 115 -3.10 -6.26 -9.78
C LEU A 115 -3.83 -6.04 -8.46
N SER A 116 -3.42 -5.02 -7.71
CA SER A 116 -4.02 -4.64 -6.46
C SER A 116 -5.39 -4.01 -6.68
N THR A 117 -6.32 -4.31 -5.78
CA THR A 117 -7.65 -3.67 -5.74
C THR A 117 -7.75 -2.69 -4.58
N HIS A 118 -6.90 -2.83 -3.56
CA HIS A 118 -6.88 -1.99 -2.35
C HIS A 118 -5.42 -1.80 -1.93
N GLN A 119 -5.02 -0.55 -1.68
CA GLN A 119 -3.70 -0.15 -1.20
C GLN A 119 -2.50 -0.68 -2.03
N PRO A 120 -2.24 -0.07 -3.20
CA PRO A 120 -1.07 -0.40 -4.00
C PRO A 120 0.25 -0.09 -3.26
N LEU A 121 1.29 -0.90 -3.45
CA LEU A 121 2.60 -0.79 -2.81
C LEU A 121 3.30 0.55 -3.02
N TRP A 122 2.92 1.35 -4.02
CA TRP A 122 3.54 2.66 -4.21
C TRP A 122 3.14 3.65 -3.11
N THR A 123 2.06 3.41 -2.36
CA THR A 123 1.69 4.24 -1.20
C THR A 123 2.74 4.18 -0.09
N GLU A 124 3.47 3.06 0.04
CA GLU A 124 4.61 2.92 0.96
C GLU A 124 5.77 3.87 0.63
N MET A 125 5.75 4.50 -0.54
CA MET A 125 6.73 5.53 -0.94
C MET A 125 6.37 6.93 -0.42
N GLU A 126 5.28 7.09 0.32
CA GLU A 126 4.87 8.36 0.92
C GLU A 126 5.98 8.93 1.82
N GLU A 127 6.40 8.18 2.84
CA GLU A 127 7.42 8.64 3.80
C GLU A 127 8.72 9.09 3.12
N PRO A 128 9.38 8.30 2.25
CA PRO A 128 10.60 8.76 1.59
C PRO A 128 10.38 9.97 0.68
N ILE A 129 9.25 10.04 -0.03
CA ILE A 129 8.95 11.19 -0.92
C ILE A 129 8.72 12.45 -0.09
N MET A 130 7.86 12.38 0.93
CA MET A 130 7.50 13.52 1.77
C MET A 130 8.69 14.00 2.61
N THR A 131 9.58 13.11 3.02
CA THR A 131 10.82 13.47 3.72
C THR A 131 11.75 14.30 2.83
N VAL A 132 12.04 13.83 1.61
CA VAL A 132 12.89 14.55 0.66
C VAL A 132 12.22 15.85 0.20
N PHE A 133 10.90 15.84 0.02
CA PHE A 133 10.12 17.02 -0.33
C PHE A 133 10.15 18.08 0.75
N SER A 134 9.96 17.71 2.03
CA SER A 134 10.08 18.64 3.16
C SER A 134 11.47 19.26 3.21
N GLY A 135 12.52 18.44 3.04
CA GLY A 135 13.90 18.96 2.98
C GLY A 135 14.16 19.89 1.81
N MET A 136 13.52 19.65 0.65
CA MET A 136 13.56 20.58 -0.50
C MET A 136 12.89 21.90 -0.14
N LYS A 137 11.71 21.84 0.50
CA LYS A 137 10.93 23.02 0.89
C LYS A 137 11.67 23.89 1.92
N ASP A 138 12.19 23.28 2.98
CA ASP A 138 12.96 23.96 4.02
C ASP A 138 14.20 24.66 3.42
N ALA A 139 14.92 23.97 2.53
CA ALA A 139 16.07 24.55 1.85
C ALA A 139 15.69 25.72 0.91
N ALA A 140 14.49 25.70 0.33
CA ALA A 140 13.96 26.83 -0.43
C ALA A 140 13.65 28.03 0.47
N TYR A 141 13.06 27.81 1.65
CA TYR A 141 12.81 28.88 2.62
C TYR A 141 14.08 29.50 3.19
N ASP A 142 15.09 28.67 3.45
CA ASP A 142 16.39 29.11 3.96
C ASP A 142 17.29 29.73 2.87
N GLY A 143 16.87 29.70 1.61
CA GLY A 143 17.67 30.16 0.46
C GLY A 143 18.91 29.30 0.20
N ASN A 144 18.96 28.07 0.73
CA ASN A 144 20.07 27.15 0.56
C ASN A 144 19.96 26.39 -0.77
N LYS A 145 20.47 27.04 -1.83
CA LYS A 145 20.42 26.54 -3.20
C LYS A 145 21.02 25.14 -3.39
N GLU A 146 22.13 24.82 -2.76
CA GLU A 146 22.80 23.53 -2.97
C GLU A 146 21.96 22.38 -2.40
N VAL A 147 21.44 22.55 -1.18
CA VAL A 147 20.56 21.56 -0.54
C VAL A 147 19.23 21.45 -1.28
N PHE A 148 18.65 22.57 -1.73
CA PHE A 148 17.44 22.57 -2.55
C PHE A 148 17.61 21.73 -3.82
N LEU A 149 18.70 21.95 -4.57
CA LEU A 149 18.95 21.23 -5.82
C LEU A 149 19.16 19.73 -5.58
N SER A 150 19.91 19.37 -4.53
CA SER A 150 20.11 17.96 -4.16
C SER A 150 18.81 17.26 -3.77
N ASN A 151 17.96 17.93 -2.98
CA ASN A 151 16.67 17.37 -2.57
C ASN A 151 15.67 17.33 -3.73
N LEU A 152 15.68 18.32 -4.63
CA LEU A 152 14.90 18.29 -5.86
C LEU A 152 15.28 17.11 -6.75
N ASP A 153 16.57 16.85 -6.98
CA ASP A 153 17.01 15.72 -7.80
C ASP A 153 16.61 14.38 -7.16
N SER A 154 16.69 14.28 -5.83
CA SER A 154 16.24 13.10 -5.06
C SER A 154 14.73 12.91 -5.14
N PHE A 155 13.94 13.99 -5.02
CA PHE A 155 12.50 13.99 -5.17
C PHE A 155 12.09 13.53 -6.58
N LEU A 156 12.72 14.09 -7.62
CA LEU A 156 12.46 13.71 -9.01
C LEU A 156 12.80 12.24 -9.29
N ALA A 157 13.86 11.72 -8.67
CA ALA A 157 14.20 10.30 -8.78
C ALA A 157 13.13 9.39 -8.17
N LEU A 158 12.65 9.70 -6.96
CA LEU A 158 11.56 8.96 -6.31
C LEU A 158 10.24 9.11 -7.07
N TYR A 159 9.92 10.33 -7.51
CA TYR A 159 8.73 10.63 -8.31
C TYR A 159 8.72 9.81 -9.60
N ASN A 160 9.85 9.72 -10.31
CA ASN A 160 9.96 8.92 -11.53
C ASN A 160 9.73 7.42 -11.28
N VAL A 161 10.03 6.91 -10.09
CA VAL A 161 9.77 5.50 -9.72
C VAL A 161 8.28 5.23 -9.56
N ILE A 162 7.54 6.11 -8.89
CA ILE A 162 6.11 5.91 -8.63
C ILE A 162 5.20 6.40 -9.76
N TYR A 163 5.68 7.31 -10.60
CA TYR A 163 4.88 7.98 -11.63
C TYR A 163 4.07 7.04 -12.53
N PRO A 164 4.62 5.92 -13.04
CA PRO A 164 3.85 5.01 -13.88
C PRO A 164 2.72 4.31 -13.13
N SER A 165 2.89 4.01 -11.83
CA SER A 165 1.84 3.44 -10.98
C SER A 165 0.76 4.46 -10.65
N LEU A 166 1.13 5.71 -10.36
CA LEU A 166 0.16 6.79 -10.19
C LEU A 166 -0.76 6.91 -11.42
N LYS A 167 -0.21 6.81 -12.63
CA LYS A 167 -1.00 6.86 -13.87
C LYS A 167 -2.03 5.74 -14.02
N ILE A 168 -1.86 4.64 -13.30
CA ILE A 168 -2.80 3.51 -13.29
C ILE A 168 -3.92 3.78 -12.27
N ASP A 169 -3.55 4.24 -11.08
CA ASP A 169 -4.48 4.24 -9.94
C ASP A 169 -5.26 5.55 -9.73
N ILE A 170 -4.76 6.69 -10.20
CA ILE A 170 -5.41 7.99 -9.99
C ILE A 170 -5.87 8.66 -11.29
N SER A 171 -6.80 9.61 -11.16
CA SER A 171 -7.44 10.23 -12.32
C SER A 171 -6.44 10.99 -13.21
N PRO A 172 -6.65 11.02 -14.55
CA PRO A 172 -5.82 11.79 -15.47
C PRO A 172 -5.72 13.28 -15.09
N GLU A 173 -6.78 13.86 -14.54
CA GLU A 173 -6.83 15.24 -14.07
C GLU A 173 -5.89 15.47 -12.89
N GLN A 174 -5.89 14.58 -11.89
CA GLN A 174 -4.98 14.64 -10.75
C GLN A 174 -3.52 14.49 -11.20
N ILE A 175 -3.23 13.52 -12.08
CA ILE A 175 -1.89 13.33 -12.67
C ILE A 175 -1.42 14.59 -13.40
N GLN A 176 -2.30 15.19 -14.20
CA GLN A 176 -1.95 16.38 -14.97
C GLN A 176 -1.67 17.58 -14.07
N LYS A 177 -2.48 17.78 -13.02
CA LYS A 177 -2.26 18.82 -12.01
C LYS A 177 -0.91 18.64 -11.33
N LEU A 178 -0.64 17.42 -10.83
CA LEU A 178 0.61 17.06 -10.16
C LEU A 178 1.83 17.29 -11.07
N ASN A 179 1.79 16.77 -12.29
CA ASN A 179 2.86 16.94 -13.27
C ASN A 179 3.13 18.40 -13.61
N THR A 180 2.08 19.22 -13.70
CA THR A 180 2.23 20.64 -14.02
C THR A 180 3.07 21.35 -12.95
N ARG A 181 2.80 21.08 -11.67
CA ARG A 181 3.55 21.67 -10.55
C ARG A 181 4.97 21.13 -10.46
N VAL A 182 5.14 19.81 -10.58
CA VAL A 182 6.48 19.19 -10.59
C VAL A 182 7.35 19.78 -11.71
N ASN A 183 6.78 19.96 -12.90
CA ASN A 183 7.48 20.58 -14.03
C ASN A 183 7.77 22.07 -13.80
N PHE A 184 6.84 22.82 -13.20
CA PHE A 184 7.07 24.21 -12.84
C PHE A 184 8.26 24.34 -11.90
N ILE A 185 8.29 23.58 -10.80
CA ILE A 185 9.37 23.61 -9.81
C ILE A 185 10.70 23.20 -10.46
N ASN A 186 10.69 22.16 -11.30
CA ASN A 186 11.88 21.68 -11.97
C ASN A 186 12.44 22.68 -13.00
N HIS A 187 11.58 23.41 -13.72
CA HIS A 187 12.00 24.35 -14.77
C HIS A 187 12.35 25.73 -14.21
N TYR A 188 11.60 26.20 -13.21
CA TYR A 188 11.73 27.54 -12.64
C TYR A 188 12.45 27.56 -11.29
N ARG A 189 13.44 26.66 -11.11
CA ARG A 189 14.25 26.51 -9.86
C ARG A 189 14.71 27.86 -9.25
N PRO A 190 15.23 28.83 -10.03
CA PRO A 190 15.66 30.11 -9.45
C PRO A 190 14.51 30.95 -8.88
N GLN A 191 13.32 30.87 -9.47
CA GLN A 191 12.12 31.60 -9.03
C GLN A 191 11.55 30.96 -7.75
N VAL A 192 11.54 29.62 -7.68
CA VAL A 192 11.18 28.85 -6.47
C VAL A 192 12.04 29.25 -5.27
N LEU A 193 13.33 29.50 -5.50
CA LEU A 193 14.27 29.91 -4.45
C LEU A 193 14.18 31.38 -4.03
N SER A 194 13.57 32.26 -4.85
CA SER A 194 13.73 33.71 -4.70
C SER A 194 12.43 34.47 -4.47
N ASN A 195 11.28 33.88 -4.81
CA ASN A 195 9.98 34.57 -4.81
C ASN A 195 8.95 33.80 -3.97
N GLU A 196 8.05 34.55 -3.32
CA GLU A 196 6.92 34.00 -2.54
C GLU A 196 6.00 33.13 -3.43
N ASP A 197 5.71 33.55 -4.67
CA ASP A 197 4.93 32.74 -5.63
C ASP A 197 5.51 31.34 -5.84
N GLY A 198 6.85 31.22 -5.82
CA GLY A 198 7.54 29.95 -6.00
C GLY A 198 7.45 29.04 -4.78
N GLN A 199 7.34 29.64 -3.59
CA GLN A 199 7.09 28.92 -2.34
C GLN A 199 5.63 28.48 -2.21
N GLU A 200 4.68 29.28 -2.69
CA GLU A 200 3.27 28.89 -2.77
C GLU A 200 3.08 27.63 -3.64
N GLU A 201 3.82 27.52 -4.74
CA GLU A 201 3.80 26.31 -5.58
C GLU A 201 4.38 25.07 -4.88
N LEU A 202 5.34 25.24 -3.95
CA LEU A 202 5.83 24.15 -3.10
C LEU A 202 4.77 23.69 -2.10
N GLU A 203 4.09 24.61 -1.42
CA GLU A 203 3.00 24.29 -0.50
C GLU A 203 1.83 23.61 -1.24
N ALA A 204 1.50 24.09 -2.43
CA ALA A 204 0.45 23.50 -3.24
C ALA A 204 0.81 22.09 -3.74
N LEU A 205 2.07 21.84 -4.11
CA LEU A 205 2.53 20.50 -4.46
C LEU A 205 2.54 19.57 -3.24
N GLU A 206 2.90 20.06 -2.05
CA GLU A 206 2.82 19.28 -0.82
C GLU A 206 1.40 18.81 -0.54
N SER A 207 0.43 19.72 -0.66
CA SER A 207 -1.00 19.42 -0.50
C SER A 207 -1.45 18.40 -1.55
N ASP A 208 -1.09 18.60 -2.83
CA ASP A 208 -1.46 17.67 -3.89
C ASP A 208 -0.88 16.27 -3.67
N LEU A 209 0.35 16.16 -3.16
CA LEU A 209 0.96 14.88 -2.81
C LEU A 209 0.25 14.21 -1.63
N LYS A 210 0.01 14.95 -0.54
CA LYS A 210 -0.72 14.44 0.63
C LYS A 210 -2.11 13.94 0.26
N ASP A 211 -2.88 14.74 -0.48
CA ASP A 211 -4.22 14.38 -0.93
C ASP A 211 -4.22 13.07 -1.76
N ILE A 212 -3.17 12.83 -2.57
CA ILE A 212 -3.02 11.60 -3.36
C ILE A 212 -2.70 10.39 -2.48
N PHE A 213 -1.77 10.52 -1.52
CA PHE A 213 -1.42 9.44 -0.61
C PHE A 213 -2.55 9.13 0.37
N ASP A 214 -3.15 10.16 0.98
CA ASP A 214 -4.29 10.04 1.89
C ASP A 214 -5.49 9.42 1.16
N GLY A 215 -5.81 9.89 -0.05
CA GLY A 215 -6.95 9.38 -0.81
C GLY A 215 -6.86 7.90 -1.18
N MET A 216 -5.66 7.31 -1.22
CA MET A 216 -5.44 5.89 -1.50
C MET A 216 -5.28 5.03 -0.25
N THR A 217 -5.01 5.65 0.91
CA THR A 217 -4.86 4.98 2.21
C THR A 217 -6.13 5.06 3.08
N GLU A 218 -7.00 6.05 2.86
CA GLU A 218 -8.23 6.24 3.63
C GLU A 218 -9.28 5.13 3.41
N ASP A 219 -9.24 4.39 2.31
CA ASP A 219 -10.14 3.23 2.07
C ASP A 219 -9.88 2.07 3.07
N GLU A 220 -8.78 2.15 3.85
CA GLU A 220 -8.44 1.22 4.94
C GLU A 220 -8.44 1.85 6.35
N SER A 221 -8.91 3.09 6.53
CA SER A 221 -9.30 3.58 7.87
C SER A 221 -10.65 2.98 8.25
N ASP A 222 -10.68 1.66 8.28
CA ASP A 222 -11.80 0.78 8.49
C ASP A 222 -12.39 1.09 9.88
N PRO A 223 -13.59 1.72 9.97
CA PRO A 223 -14.26 1.95 11.26
C PRO A 223 -14.46 0.62 12.02
N SER A 224 -14.40 -0.50 11.29
CA SER A 224 -14.57 -1.86 11.78
C SER A 224 -13.57 -2.24 12.86
N LEU A 225 -12.28 -1.87 12.80
CA LEU A 225 -11.29 -2.32 13.77
C LEU A 225 -11.49 -1.71 15.16
N TRP A 226 -11.76 -0.39 15.22
CA TRP A 226 -12.16 0.25 16.47
C TRP A 226 -13.48 -0.30 16.99
N TRP A 227 -14.47 -0.52 16.12
CA TRP A 227 -15.74 -1.13 16.52
C TRP A 227 -15.59 -2.59 17.00
N VAL A 228 -14.66 -3.37 16.44
CA VAL A 228 -14.34 -4.74 16.86
C VAL A 228 -13.61 -4.74 18.19
N ILE A 229 -12.63 -3.85 18.40
CA ILE A 229 -11.93 -3.68 19.69
C ILE A 229 -12.91 -3.22 20.77
N ILE A 230 -13.77 -2.25 20.47
CA ILE A 230 -14.78 -1.74 21.39
C ILE A 230 -15.83 -2.83 21.70
N SER A 231 -16.33 -3.55 20.69
CA SER A 231 -17.35 -4.60 20.89
C SER A 231 -16.80 -5.80 21.67
N THR A 232 -15.60 -6.28 21.32
CA THR A 232 -14.96 -7.40 22.02
C THR A 232 -14.52 -6.99 23.43
N GLY A 233 -13.93 -5.80 23.58
CA GLY A 233 -13.52 -5.24 24.86
C GLY A 233 -14.68 -4.98 25.81
N SER A 234 -15.81 -4.48 25.31
CA SER A 234 -16.99 -4.21 26.14
C SER A 234 -17.63 -5.48 26.70
N ILE A 235 -17.65 -6.59 25.96
CA ILE A 235 -18.12 -7.89 26.47
C ILE A 235 -17.21 -8.39 27.62
N ILE A 236 -15.89 -8.26 27.49
CA ILE A 236 -14.94 -8.64 28.54
C ILE A 236 -15.12 -7.78 29.78
N ILE A 237 -15.23 -6.46 29.62
CA ILE A 237 -15.45 -5.54 30.75
C ILE A 237 -16.78 -5.85 31.43
N LEU A 238 -17.88 -6.05 30.68
CA LEU A 238 -19.19 -6.36 31.24
C LEU A 238 -19.19 -7.68 32.04
N THR A 239 -18.55 -8.72 31.50
CA THR A 239 -18.46 -10.01 32.19
C THR A 239 -17.63 -9.91 33.46
N LEU A 240 -16.45 -9.27 33.42
CA LEU A 240 -15.61 -9.07 34.59
C LEU A 240 -16.27 -8.16 35.64
N SER A 241 -16.96 -7.10 35.23
CA SER A 241 -17.76 -6.25 36.12
C SER A 241 -18.87 -7.05 36.80
N TYR A 242 -19.58 -7.92 36.07
CA TYR A 242 -20.62 -8.77 36.64
C TYR A 242 -20.07 -9.76 37.67
N VAL A 243 -19.00 -10.49 37.34
CA VAL A 243 -18.40 -11.48 38.26
C VAL A 243 -17.76 -10.77 39.47
N GLY A 244 -17.12 -9.63 39.25
CA GLY A 244 -16.54 -8.79 40.30
C GLY A 244 -17.60 -8.28 41.27
N TRP A 245 -18.73 -7.78 40.76
CA TRP A 245 -19.84 -7.34 41.61
C TRP A 245 -20.47 -8.51 42.38
N ARG A 246 -20.64 -9.67 41.73
CA ARG A 246 -21.16 -10.88 42.39
C ARG A 246 -20.25 -11.35 43.52
N LYS A 247 -18.92 -11.31 43.33
CA LYS A 247 -17.94 -11.63 44.37
C LYS A 247 -18.00 -10.64 45.54
N PHE A 248 -18.03 -9.34 45.25
CA PHE A 248 -18.14 -8.30 46.27
C PHE A 248 -19.41 -8.47 47.13
N LYS A 249 -20.55 -8.79 46.52
CA LYS A 249 -21.79 -9.06 47.26
C LYS A 249 -21.67 -10.29 48.16
N ALA A 250 -21.10 -11.39 47.64
CA ALA A 250 -20.90 -12.62 48.41
C ALA A 250 -19.96 -12.42 49.61
N ASP A 251 -18.88 -11.66 49.45
CA ASP A 251 -17.95 -11.35 50.54
C ASP A 251 -18.62 -10.47 51.60
N ARG A 252 -19.45 -9.51 51.18
CA ARG A 252 -20.23 -8.65 52.10
C ARG A 252 -21.27 -9.44 52.91
N GLU A 253 -21.95 -10.42 52.30
CA GLU A 253 -22.88 -11.31 53.00
C GLU A 253 -22.16 -12.22 54.01
N ARG A 254 -20.98 -12.75 53.66
CA ARG A 254 -20.14 -13.55 54.57
C ARG A 254 -19.66 -12.75 55.77
N MET A 255 -19.28 -11.48 55.58
CA MET A 255 -18.90 -10.59 56.68
C MET A 255 -20.07 -10.30 57.63
N ASN A 256 -21.27 -10.06 57.09
CA ASN A 256 -22.47 -9.82 57.88
C ASN A 256 -22.90 -11.05 58.69
N ASN A 257 -22.77 -12.25 58.14
CA ASN A 257 -23.07 -13.49 58.86
C ASN A 257 -22.06 -13.77 59.98
N ARG A 258 -20.77 -13.54 59.75
CA ARG A 258 -19.73 -13.66 60.80
C ARG A 258 -19.91 -12.64 61.93
N GLN A 259 -20.43 -11.45 61.66
CA GLN A 259 -20.76 -10.48 62.71
C GLN A 259 -22.01 -10.84 63.50
N LYS A 260 -23.00 -11.51 62.88
CA LYS A 260 -24.17 -12.06 63.59
C LYS A 260 -23.81 -13.24 64.50
N GLU A 261 -22.90 -14.12 64.06
CA GLU A 261 -22.42 -15.25 64.87
C GLU A 261 -21.56 -14.81 66.08
N ARG A 262 -20.96 -13.61 66.05
CA ARG A 262 -20.21 -13.05 67.19
C ARG A 262 -21.05 -12.22 68.17
N LYS A 263 -22.35 -12.01 67.87
CA LYS A 263 -23.28 -11.23 68.72
C LYS A 263 -24.34 -12.09 69.42
N ASN A 264 -24.31 -13.40 69.20
CA ASN A 264 -25.03 -14.42 69.99
C ASN A 264 -24.03 -15.18 70.85
#